data_AF-A0A7H4PMS7-F1
#
_entry.id   AF-A0A7H4PMS7-F1
#
_cell.length_a   1.000
_cell.length_b   1.000
_cell.length_c   1.000
_cell.angle_alpha   90.00
_cell.angle_beta   90.00
_cell.angle_gamma   90.00
#
_symmetry.space_group_name_H-M   'P 1'
#
loop_
_entity.id
_entity.type
_entity.pdbx_description
1 polymer ?
#
loop_
_entity_poly.entity_id
_entity_poly.type
_entity_poly.pdbx_seq_one_letter_code
_entity_poly.pdbx_strand_id
1 'polypeptide(L)'
;MVALALAQGNEALARQLTDEILSGRFQPATPTFLNAGKQQRGELVSCFLLRIEDNMESIGRAVNSALQLSKRGGGVAFLLSNLREAGAPIKRIENQSSGVVPVMKMLEDAFSYANQLGARQGAGAVYLHAHHPDILRFLDTKRENADEKNPH
;
A
#
# COMPACT_ATOMS: atom_id res chain seq x y z
N MET A 1 2.40 -8.51 27.97
CA MET A 1 3.06 -7.34 27.34
C MET A 1 2.11 -6.54 26.45
N VAL A 2 1.41 -7.16 25.50
CA VAL A 2 0.44 -6.46 24.62
C VAL A 2 -0.60 -5.66 25.41
N ALA A 3 -1.30 -6.29 26.37
CA ALA A 3 -2.31 -5.61 27.19
C ALA A 3 -1.76 -4.40 27.96
N LEU A 4 -0.56 -4.52 28.55
CA LEU A 4 0.09 -3.41 29.25
C LEU A 4 0.44 -2.25 28.30
N ALA A 5 0.97 -2.57 27.11
CA ALA A 5 1.33 -1.57 26.11
C ALA A 5 0.10 -0.81 25.59
N LEU A 6 -1.01 -1.52 25.38
CA LEU A 6 -2.26 -0.92 24.91
C LEU A 6 -3.00 -0.14 26.00
N ALA A 7 -2.88 -0.56 27.26
CA ALA A 7 -3.58 0.07 28.38
C ALA A 7 -2.92 1.37 28.88
N GLN A 8 -1.69 1.69 28.43
CA GLN A 8 -1.00 2.96 28.69
C GLN A 8 -0.98 3.38 30.16
N GLY A 9 -0.78 2.42 31.07
CA GLY A 9 -0.72 2.66 32.53
C GLY A 9 -2.06 2.50 33.27
N ASN A 10 -3.18 2.28 32.57
CA ASN A 10 -4.45 1.95 33.20
C ASN A 10 -4.50 0.45 33.58
N GLU A 11 -4.35 0.15 34.88
CA GLU A 11 -4.32 -1.23 35.36
C GLU A 11 -5.63 -1.99 35.15
N ALA A 12 -6.78 -1.34 35.31
CA ALA A 12 -8.08 -1.97 35.12
C ALA A 12 -8.27 -2.41 33.67
N LEU A 13 -7.91 -1.53 32.72
CA LEU A 13 -7.94 -1.85 31.30
C LEU A 13 -6.93 -2.94 30.93
N ALA A 14 -5.73 -2.91 31.51
CA ALA A 14 -4.72 -3.94 31.26
C ALA A 14 -5.20 -5.35 31.68
N ARG A 15 -5.90 -5.44 32.82
CA ARG A 15 -6.50 -6.71 33.28
C ARG A 15 -7.60 -7.18 32.34
N GLN A 16 -8.53 -6.30 31.99
CA GLN A 16 -9.61 -6.61 31.04
C GLN A 16 -9.07 -7.10 29.70
N LEU A 17 -8.11 -6.38 29.10
CA LEU A 17 -7.49 -6.79 27.84
C LEU A 17 -6.78 -8.14 27.95
N THR A 18 -6.19 -8.45 29.10
CA THR A 18 -5.55 -9.76 29.33
C THR A 18 -6.60 -10.87 29.35
N ASP A 19 -7.70 -10.68 30.07
CA ASP A 19 -8.78 -11.66 30.17
C ASP A 19 -9.45 -11.92 28.81
N GLU A 20 -9.73 -10.86 28.03
CA GLU A 20 -10.32 -10.97 26.70
C GLU A 20 -9.39 -11.67 25.69
N ILE A 21 -8.08 -11.41 25.75
CA ILE A 21 -7.10 -12.06 24.87
C ILE A 21 -6.92 -13.53 25.23
N LEU A 22 -6.74 -13.84 26.53
CA LEU A 22 -6.50 -15.21 26.98
C LEU A 22 -7.72 -16.12 26.82
N SER A 23 -8.93 -15.56 26.94
CA SER A 23 -10.18 -16.29 26.68
C SER A 23 -10.47 -16.50 25.20
N GLY A 24 -9.71 -15.87 24.30
CA GLY A 24 -9.92 -15.93 22.85
C GLY A 24 -11.07 -15.05 22.34
N ARG A 25 -11.68 -14.22 23.19
CA ARG A 25 -12.73 -13.28 22.79
C ARG A 25 -12.20 -12.10 21.98
N PHE A 26 -10.93 -11.75 22.17
CA PHE A 26 -10.27 -10.67 21.44
C PHE A 26 -8.90 -11.08 20.91
N GLN A 27 -8.69 -10.90 19.61
CA GLN A 27 -7.40 -11.09 18.96
C GLN A 27 -6.98 -9.78 18.28
N PRO A 28 -5.97 -9.06 18.81
CA PRO A 28 -5.42 -7.89 18.13
C PRO A 28 -4.86 -8.27 16.75
N ALA A 29 -4.85 -7.30 15.84
CA ALA A 29 -4.20 -7.46 14.54
C ALA A 29 -2.75 -7.94 14.70
N THR A 30 -2.31 -8.81 13.78
CA THR A 30 -0.94 -9.37 13.75
C THR A 30 0.18 -8.35 14.03
N PRO A 31 0.24 -7.15 13.38
CA PRO A 31 1.29 -6.18 13.69
C PRO A 31 1.24 -5.70 15.14
N THR A 32 0.05 -5.46 15.70
CA THR A 32 -0.11 -5.06 17.09
C THR A 32 0.31 -6.19 18.04
N PHE A 33 -0.19 -7.40 17.82
CA PHE A 33 0.08 -8.54 18.68
C PHE A 33 1.57 -8.94 18.70
N LEU A 34 2.24 -8.87 17.54
CA LEU A 34 3.66 -9.21 17.43
C LEU A 34 4.60 -8.14 17.98
N ASN A 35 4.25 -6.85 17.88
CA ASN A 35 5.19 -5.74 18.12
C ASN A 35 4.95 -4.99 19.44
N ALA A 36 3.75 -5.04 20.02
CA ALA A 36 3.44 -4.25 21.22
C ALA A 36 4.31 -4.68 22.43
N GLY A 37 5.00 -3.71 23.03
CA GLY A 37 5.87 -3.92 24.19
C GLY A 37 7.30 -4.38 23.87
N LYS A 38 7.67 -4.54 22.60
CA LYS A 38 9.07 -4.82 22.20
C LYS A 38 9.85 -3.53 21.95
N GLN A 39 11.12 -3.49 22.37
CA GLN A 39 12.01 -2.34 22.18
C GLN A 39 12.49 -2.22 20.72
N GLN A 40 12.92 -3.33 20.12
CA GLN A 40 13.20 -3.46 18.68
C GLN A 40 11.93 -4.00 18.02
N ARG A 41 11.14 -3.12 17.38
CA ARG A 41 9.82 -3.49 16.83
C ARG A 41 9.53 -2.84 15.49
N GLY A 42 8.67 -3.50 14.70
CA GLY A 42 7.95 -2.85 13.60
C GLY A 42 6.80 -1.97 14.11
N GLU A 43 6.00 -1.44 13.18
CA GLU A 43 4.82 -0.64 13.53
C GLU A 43 3.66 -1.50 14.06
N LEU A 44 2.75 -0.87 14.80
CA LEU A 44 1.52 -1.54 15.29
C LEU A 44 0.41 -1.58 14.24
N VAL A 45 0.55 -0.78 13.18
CA VAL A 45 -0.36 -0.66 12.04
C VAL A 45 0.37 -1.09 10.78
N SER A 46 -0.31 -1.78 9.87
CA SER A 46 0.30 -2.32 8.66
C SER A 46 -0.48 -2.05 7.37
N CYS A 47 -1.64 -1.41 7.39
CA CYS A 47 -2.46 -1.20 6.19
C CYS A 47 -2.68 0.30 5.96
N PHE A 48 -2.37 0.77 4.76
CA PHE A 48 -2.43 2.19 4.41
C PHE A 48 -3.18 2.39 3.08
N LEU A 49 -3.92 3.49 2.99
CA LEU A 49 -4.68 3.89 1.80
C LEU A 49 -4.25 5.29 1.40
N LEU A 50 -3.77 5.45 0.17
CA LEU A 50 -3.24 6.71 -0.33
C LEU A 50 -3.97 7.12 -1.62
N ARG A 51 -4.22 8.41 -1.74
CA ARG A 51 -4.74 9.04 -2.96
C ARG A 51 -3.59 9.58 -3.79
N ILE A 52 -3.67 9.42 -5.11
CA ILE A 52 -2.77 10.07 -6.07
C ILE A 52 -3.56 11.14 -6.82
N GLU A 53 -3.02 12.35 -6.90
CA GLU A 53 -3.56 13.46 -7.69
C GLU A 53 -2.89 13.51 -9.07
N ASP A 54 -3.55 14.14 -10.05
CA ASP A 54 -3.11 14.18 -11.46
C ASP A 54 -1.95 15.17 -11.73
N ASN A 55 -0.82 14.95 -11.07
CA ASN A 55 0.42 15.69 -11.25
C ASN A 55 1.65 14.87 -10.83
N MET A 56 2.82 15.26 -11.34
CA MET A 56 4.06 14.52 -11.15
C MET A 56 4.51 14.53 -9.68
N GLU A 57 4.24 15.61 -8.94
CA GLU A 57 4.58 15.74 -7.53
C GLU A 57 3.83 14.71 -6.69
N SER A 58 2.54 14.50 -6.95
CA SER A 58 1.72 13.51 -6.26
C SER A 58 2.13 12.08 -6.64
N ILE A 59 2.40 11.82 -7.92
CA ILE A 59 2.92 10.52 -8.40
C ILE A 59 4.27 10.20 -7.73
N GLY A 60 5.21 11.14 -7.71
CA GLY A 60 6.51 10.96 -7.07
C GLY A 60 6.40 10.73 -5.55
N ARG A 61 5.50 11.46 -4.88
CA ARG A 61 5.18 11.21 -3.45
C ARG A 61 4.56 9.84 -3.23
N ALA A 62 3.72 9.35 -4.13
CA ALA A 62 3.12 8.02 -4.03
C ALA A 62 4.19 6.91 -4.09
N VAL A 63 5.12 7.01 -5.05
CA VAL A 63 6.27 6.08 -5.15
C VAL A 63 7.15 6.16 -3.91
N ASN A 64 7.46 7.37 -3.43
CA ASN A 64 8.22 7.52 -2.19
C ASN A 64 7.50 6.89 -0.99
N SER A 65 6.18 7.10 -0.88
CA SER A 65 5.36 6.54 0.19
C SER A 65 5.33 5.01 0.14
N ALA A 66 5.24 4.42 -1.06
CA ALA A 66 5.35 2.98 -1.25
C ALA A 66 6.69 2.45 -0.68
N LEU A 67 7.81 3.08 -1.02
CA LEU A 67 9.13 2.71 -0.49
C LEU A 67 9.20 2.82 1.04
N GLN A 68 8.74 3.92 1.61
CA GLN A 68 8.85 4.18 3.06
C GLN A 68 7.93 3.30 3.91
N LEU A 69 6.74 2.97 3.42
CA LEU A 69 5.79 2.12 4.13
C LEU A 69 6.12 0.64 3.94
N SER A 70 6.49 0.22 2.73
CA SER A 70 6.84 -1.17 2.42
C SER A 70 8.08 -1.63 3.19
N LYS A 71 9.12 -0.77 3.33
CA LYS A 71 10.32 -1.13 4.11
C LYS A 71 10.03 -1.45 5.58
N ARG A 72 8.93 -0.94 6.13
CA ARG A 72 8.47 -1.18 7.51
C ARG A 72 7.43 -2.31 7.61
N GLY A 73 7.17 -2.98 6.49
CA GLY A 73 6.20 -4.06 6.39
C GLY A 73 4.74 -3.62 6.27
N GLY A 74 4.50 -2.37 5.90
CA GLY A 74 3.17 -1.89 5.56
C GLY A 74 2.73 -2.35 4.17
N GLY A 75 1.51 -2.85 4.06
CA GLY A 75 0.79 -2.95 2.80
C GLY A 75 0.10 -1.63 2.46
N VAL A 76 0.14 -1.21 1.20
CA VAL A 76 -0.41 0.08 0.78
C VAL A 76 -1.28 -0.08 -0.47
N ALA A 77 -2.45 0.54 -0.43
CA ALA A 77 -3.35 0.66 -1.56
C ALA A 77 -3.37 2.10 -2.10
N PHE A 78 -3.35 2.27 -3.42
CA PHE A 78 -3.39 3.58 -4.08
C PHE A 78 -4.65 3.76 -4.93
N LEU A 79 -5.28 4.93 -4.84
CA LEU A 79 -6.34 5.34 -5.77
C LEU A 79 -5.71 5.95 -7.03
N LEU A 80 -5.96 5.33 -8.20
CA LEU A 80 -5.47 5.81 -9.50
C LEU A 80 -6.50 6.61 -10.29
N SER A 81 -7.77 6.61 -9.87
CA SER A 81 -8.89 7.15 -10.65
C SER A 81 -8.85 8.64 -10.98
N ASN A 82 -7.99 9.41 -10.30
CA ASN A 82 -7.82 10.84 -10.59
C ASN A 82 -6.81 11.08 -11.72
N LEU A 83 -5.94 10.12 -12.02
CA LEU A 83 -4.93 10.26 -13.06
C LEU A 83 -5.59 10.36 -14.42
N ARG A 84 -5.09 11.26 -15.28
CA ARG A 84 -5.57 11.36 -16.65
C ARG A 84 -5.27 10.06 -17.43
N GLU A 85 -6.18 9.71 -18.33
CA GLU A 85 -6.11 8.50 -19.15
C GLU A 85 -4.97 8.51 -20.17
N ALA A 86 -4.66 7.36 -20.77
CA ALA A 86 -3.74 7.30 -21.89
C ALA A 86 -4.31 8.01 -23.13
N GLY A 87 -3.50 8.87 -23.75
CA GLY A 87 -3.91 9.77 -24.84
C GLY A 87 -4.36 11.15 -24.38
N ALA A 88 -4.59 11.36 -23.08
CA ALA A 88 -4.96 12.68 -22.55
C ALA A 88 -3.87 13.75 -22.83
N PRO A 89 -4.25 15.03 -23.00
CA PRO A 89 -3.30 16.09 -23.30
C PRO A 89 -2.38 16.42 -22.10
N ILE A 90 -1.14 16.82 -22.41
CA ILE A 90 -0.18 17.36 -21.43
C ILE A 90 0.28 18.73 -21.93
N LYS A 91 0.18 19.76 -21.08
CA LYS A 91 0.52 21.15 -21.44
C LYS A 91 -0.14 21.62 -22.77
N ARG A 92 -1.39 21.20 -23.01
CA ARG A 92 -2.17 21.47 -24.24
C ARG A 92 -1.65 20.78 -25.52
N ILE A 93 -0.73 19.82 -25.40
CA ILE A 93 -0.30 18.96 -26.50
C ILE A 93 -1.10 17.66 -26.41
N GLU A 94 -1.85 17.34 -27.46
CA GLU A 94 -2.73 16.17 -27.54
C GLU A 94 -1.96 14.85 -27.62
N ASN A 95 -2.57 13.73 -27.19
CA ASN A 95 -2.02 12.37 -27.28
C ASN A 95 -0.68 12.13 -26.54
N GLN A 96 -0.45 12.84 -25.42
CA GLN A 96 0.83 12.77 -24.70
C GLN A 96 0.83 11.91 -23.43
N SER A 97 -0.30 11.76 -22.74
CA SER A 97 -0.37 10.94 -21.52
C SER A 97 -0.21 9.46 -21.83
N SER A 98 0.58 8.76 -21.01
CA SER A 98 0.75 7.31 -21.07
C SER A 98 -0.22 6.53 -20.16
N GLY A 99 -1.13 7.24 -19.47
CA GLY A 99 -2.17 6.66 -18.61
C GLY A 99 -1.66 6.05 -17.31
N VAL A 100 -2.47 5.18 -16.71
CA VAL A 100 -2.23 4.63 -15.37
C VAL A 100 -1.18 3.51 -15.31
N VAL A 101 -1.00 2.76 -16.41
CA VAL A 101 -0.16 1.54 -16.42
C VAL A 101 1.32 1.82 -16.10
N PRO A 102 1.98 2.87 -16.64
CA PRO A 102 3.34 3.22 -16.25
C PRO A 102 3.47 3.60 -14.77
N VAL A 103 2.43 4.22 -14.18
CA VAL A 103 2.41 4.53 -12.74
C VAL A 103 2.32 3.25 -11.92
N MET A 104 1.48 2.30 -12.33
CA MET A 104 1.43 0.97 -11.71
C MET A 104 2.79 0.28 -11.76
N LYS A 105 3.53 0.39 -12.87
CA LYS A 105 4.86 -0.20 -13.01
C LYS A 105 5.87 0.40 -12.02
N MET A 106 5.88 1.72 -11.86
CA MET A 106 6.72 2.37 -10.84
C MET A 106 6.38 1.92 -9.41
N LEU A 107 5.09 1.74 -9.10
CA LEU A 107 4.66 1.23 -7.79
C LEU A 107 5.07 -0.23 -7.58
N GLU A 108 4.90 -1.08 -8.59
CA GLU A 108 5.34 -2.48 -8.58
C GLU A 108 6.84 -2.61 -8.28
N ASP A 109 7.67 -1.84 -8.99
CA ASP A 109 9.11 -1.86 -8.81
C ASP A 109 9.50 -1.35 -7.42
N ALA A 110 8.79 -0.32 -6.91
CA ALA A 110 8.99 0.17 -5.54
C ALA A 110 8.69 -0.89 -4.47
N PHE A 111 7.58 -1.64 -4.60
CA PHE A 111 7.24 -2.73 -3.67
C PHE A 111 8.20 -3.92 -3.77
N SER A 112 8.65 -4.24 -4.98
CA SER A 112 9.60 -5.32 -5.23
C SER A 112 10.97 -5.01 -4.62
N TYR A 113 11.40 -3.75 -4.73
CA TYR A 113 12.66 -3.27 -4.17
C TYR A 113 12.61 -3.15 -2.64
N ALA A 114 11.60 -2.48 -2.09
CA ALA A 114 11.44 -2.26 -0.65
C ALA A 114 10.79 -3.45 0.05
N ASN A 115 11.36 -4.64 -0.14
CA ASN A 115 10.92 -5.87 0.52
C ASN A 115 11.33 -5.86 2.00
N GLN A 116 10.57 -6.57 2.84
CA GLN A 116 10.65 -6.50 4.31
C GLN A 116 11.92 -7.17 4.87
N LEU A 117 13.11 -6.60 4.59
CA LEU A 117 14.42 -7.20 4.91
C LEU A 117 14.57 -8.60 4.31
N GLY A 118 14.05 -8.83 3.10
CA GLY A 118 14.10 -10.12 2.42
C GLY A 118 13.13 -11.19 2.94
N ALA A 119 12.32 -10.91 3.97
CA ALA A 119 11.41 -11.90 4.54
C ALA A 119 10.18 -12.17 3.65
N ARG A 120 9.64 -11.14 3.00
CA ARG A 120 8.48 -11.20 2.08
C ARG A 120 8.54 -10.10 1.03
N GLN A 121 7.97 -10.35 -0.15
CA GLN A 121 7.73 -9.31 -1.15
C GLN A 121 6.81 -8.22 -0.59
N GLY A 122 7.03 -6.97 -1.02
CA GLY A 122 6.17 -5.85 -0.65
C GLY A 122 4.73 -6.08 -1.11
N ALA A 123 3.76 -5.58 -0.34
CA ALA A 123 2.34 -5.75 -0.63
C ALA A 123 1.74 -4.42 -1.12
N GLY A 124 1.52 -4.32 -2.43
CA GLY A 124 0.88 -3.18 -3.07
C GLY A 124 -0.48 -3.53 -3.65
N ALA A 125 -1.42 -2.59 -3.58
CA ALA A 125 -2.68 -2.66 -4.31
C ALA A 125 -2.96 -1.32 -5.01
N VAL A 126 -3.71 -1.38 -6.10
CA VAL A 126 -4.17 -0.21 -6.83
C VAL A 126 -5.66 -0.35 -7.11
N TYR A 127 -6.39 0.76 -6.99
CA TYR A 127 -7.82 0.83 -7.24
C TYR A 127 -8.09 1.83 -8.36
N LEU A 128 -8.92 1.40 -9.31
CA LEU A 128 -9.37 2.21 -10.44
C LEU A 128 -10.90 2.14 -10.55
N HIS A 129 -11.55 3.28 -10.75
CA HIS A 129 -12.98 3.36 -10.98
C HIS A 129 -13.35 2.68 -12.30
N ALA A 130 -14.42 1.89 -12.33
CA ALA A 130 -14.80 1.08 -13.50
C ALA A 130 -15.13 1.91 -14.76
N HIS A 131 -15.55 3.16 -14.59
CA HIS A 131 -15.82 4.09 -15.71
C HIS A 131 -14.58 4.90 -16.14
N HIS A 132 -13.40 4.61 -15.58
CA HIS A 132 -12.18 5.27 -16.01
C HIS A 132 -11.79 4.79 -17.43
N PRO A 133 -11.35 5.67 -18.35
CA PRO A 133 -11.07 5.27 -19.73
C PRO A 133 -10.00 4.17 -19.87
N ASP A 134 -9.03 4.12 -18.95
CA ASP A 134 -8.01 3.06 -18.92
C ASP A 134 -8.47 1.73 -18.28
N ILE A 135 -9.76 1.54 -17.95
CA ILE A 135 -10.22 0.34 -17.21
C ILE A 135 -9.84 -0.99 -17.87
N LEU A 136 -9.96 -1.09 -19.20
CA LEU A 136 -9.60 -2.33 -19.91
C LEU A 136 -8.08 -2.56 -19.90
N ARG A 137 -7.29 -1.52 -20.15
CA ARG A 137 -5.81 -1.58 -20.06
C ARG A 137 -5.34 -1.95 -18.66
N PHE A 138 -6.02 -1.45 -17.64
CA PHE A 138 -5.77 -1.78 -16.24
C PHE A 138 -5.99 -3.27 -15.98
N LEU A 139 -7.13 -3.83 -16.41
CA LEU A 139 -7.44 -5.26 -16.24
C LEU A 139 -6.51 -6.16 -17.06
N ASP A 140 -6.11 -5.73 -18.26
CA ASP A 140 -5.21 -6.49 -19.13
C ASP A 140 -3.83 -6.74 -18.48
N THR A 141 -3.40 -5.91 -17.52
CA THR A 141 -2.13 -6.11 -16.78
C THR A 141 -2.06 -7.39 -15.95
N LYS A 142 -3.19 -8.08 -15.75
CA LYS A 142 -3.28 -9.34 -14.99
C LYS A 142 -3.66 -10.54 -15.84
N ARG A 143 -3.76 -10.39 -17.17
CA ARG A 143 -3.91 -11.54 -18.06
C ARG A 143 -2.56 -12.27 -18.13
N GLU A 144 -2.56 -13.58 -17.89
CA GLU A 144 -1.33 -14.38 -17.90
C GLU A 144 -0.61 -14.37 -19.27
N ASN A 145 -1.38 -14.28 -20.36
CA ASN A 145 -0.87 -14.16 -21.72
C ASN A 145 -0.71 -12.69 -22.18
N ALA A 146 -0.51 -11.75 -21.26
CA ALA A 146 -0.27 -10.35 -21.61
C ALA A 146 1.15 -10.16 -22.16
N ASP A 147 1.29 -9.24 -23.11
CA ASP A 147 2.59 -8.86 -23.65
C ASP A 147 3.47 -8.25 -22.54
N GLU A 148 4.63 -8.84 -22.28
CA GLU A 148 5.67 -8.13 -21.54
C GLU A 148 6.11 -6.92 -22.36
N LYS A 149 6.21 -5.75 -21.72
CA LYS A 149 6.71 -4.56 -22.39
C LYS A 149 8.16 -4.82 -22.77
N ASN A 150 8.41 -5.11 -24.05
CA ASN A 150 9.74 -5.41 -24.58
C ASN A 150 10.72 -4.29 -24.17
N PRO A 151 11.84 -4.62 -23.50
CA PRO A 151 12.89 -3.65 -23.22
C PRO A 151 13.66 -3.39 -24.53
N HIS A 152 13.20 -2.41 -25.30
CA HIS A 152 13.99 -1.77 -26.35
C HIS A 152 14.39 -0.37 -25.89
#